data_AF-A0A954I2N9-F1
#
_entry.id   AF-A0A954I2N9-F1
#
_cell.length_a   1.000
_cell.length_b   1.000
_cell.length_c   1.000
_cell.angle_alpha   90.00
_cell.angle_beta   90.00
_cell.angle_gamma   90.00
#
_symmetry.space_group_name_H-M   'P 1'
#
loop_
_entity.id
_entity.type
_entity.pdbx_description
1 polymer ?
#
loop_
_entity_poly.entity_id
_entity_poly.type
_entity_poly.pdbx_seq_one_letter_code
_entity_poly.pdbx_strand_id
1 'polypeptide(L)'
;MSSVTNFCGRTRREFLWQSGAGFGGAALAGMLGDDFFARQTLAADGSIPFANPLAPKDPMHPAPAKAVIFLFMYGGPSHMDTFDYKPDMEGRDNQTVTVKTFGRGGHKNEG
;
A
#
# COMPACT_ATOMS: atom_id res chain seq x y z
N MET A 1 20.30 -58.24 34.84
CA MET A 1 19.68 -56.90 34.83
C MET A 1 20.73 -55.92 34.32
N SER A 2 20.79 -55.74 32.99
CA SER A 2 21.88 -54.99 32.36
C SER A 2 21.64 -53.50 32.51
N SER A 3 22.51 -52.84 33.28
CA SER A 3 22.55 -51.39 33.45
C SER A 3 22.90 -50.76 32.10
N VAL A 4 21.92 -50.10 31.46
CA VAL A 4 22.17 -49.28 30.27
C VAL A 4 22.75 -47.96 30.77
N THR A 5 24.04 -47.76 30.52
CA THR A 5 24.78 -46.53 30.81
C THR A 5 24.28 -45.41 29.90
N ASN A 6 23.19 -44.77 30.31
CA ASN A 6 22.69 -43.55 29.68
C ASN A 6 23.63 -42.38 30.06
N PHE A 7 24.19 -41.68 29.06
CA PHE A 7 24.96 -40.46 29.27
C PHE A 7 24.10 -39.45 30.08
N CYS A 8 24.59 -39.03 31.25
CA CYS A 8 23.85 -38.19 32.23
C CYS A 8 22.52 -38.77 32.78
N GLY A 9 22.29 -40.08 32.70
CA GLY A 9 21.06 -40.69 33.23
C GLY A 9 19.78 -40.35 32.44
N ARG A 10 19.91 -39.81 31.22
CA ARG A 10 18.78 -39.48 30.34
C ARG A 10 18.80 -40.31 29.07
N THR A 11 17.63 -40.68 28.56
CA THR A 11 17.54 -41.41 27.29
C THR A 11 17.98 -40.53 26.11
N ARG A 12 18.50 -41.14 25.04
CA ARG A 12 18.87 -40.43 23.80
C ARG A 12 17.72 -39.57 23.24
N ARG A 13 16.48 -40.04 23.38
CA ARG A 13 15.27 -39.32 22.95
C ARG A 13 15.06 -38.05 23.78
N GLU A 14 15.24 -38.15 25.09
CA GLU A 14 15.13 -37.02 26.02
C GLU A 14 16.15 -35.92 25.69
N PHE A 15 17.39 -36.32 25.42
CA PHE A 15 18.46 -35.40 25.04
C PHE A 15 18.17 -34.66 23.73
N LEU A 16 17.68 -35.37 22.71
CA LEU A 16 17.31 -34.76 21.43
C LEU A 16 16.09 -33.83 21.57
N TRP A 17 15.11 -34.20 22.39
CA TRP A 17 13.94 -33.37 22.65
C TRP A 17 14.31 -32.06 23.36
N GLN A 18 15.16 -32.14 24.38
CA GLN A 18 15.58 -30.97 25.15
C GLN A 18 16.52 -30.05 24.39
N SER A 19 17.47 -30.61 23.62
CA SER A 19 18.39 -29.79 22.80
C SER A 19 17.65 -29.11 21.64
N GLY A 20 16.74 -29.82 20.95
CA GLY A 20 15.91 -29.23 19.90
C GLY A 20 15.02 -28.10 20.40
N ALA A 21 14.35 -28.29 21.54
CA ALA A 21 13.52 -27.25 22.16
C ALA A 21 14.35 -26.03 22.63
N GLY A 22 15.53 -26.27 23.22
CA GLY A 22 16.42 -25.20 23.69
C GLY A 22 16.98 -24.33 22.55
N PHE A 23 17.52 -24.95 21.49
CA PHE A 23 18.03 -24.20 20.34
C PHE A 23 16.92 -23.50 19.56
N GLY A 24 15.74 -24.12 19.43
CA GLY A 24 14.56 -23.48 18.84
C GLY A 24 14.11 -22.25 19.62
N GLY A 25 14.12 -22.32 20.96
CA GLY A 25 13.82 -21.18 21.82
C GLY A 25 14.79 -20.00 21.64
N ALA A 26 16.09 -20.27 21.47
CA ALA A 26 17.07 -19.23 21.20
C ALA A 26 16.87 -18.57 19.83
N ALA A 27 16.57 -19.34 18.79
CA ALA A 27 16.24 -18.81 17.47
C ALA A 27 14.95 -17.96 17.51
N LEU A 28 13.93 -18.43 18.24
CA LEU A 28 12.69 -17.69 18.45
C LEU A 28 12.94 -16.38 19.19
N ALA A 29 13.76 -16.38 20.24
CA ALA A 29 14.11 -15.16 20.98
C ALA A 29 14.79 -14.12 20.07
N GLY A 30 15.66 -14.56 19.15
CA GLY A 30 16.27 -13.67 18.15
C GLY A 30 15.28 -13.13 17.11
N MET A 31 14.28 -13.92 16.70
CA MET A 31 13.24 -13.47 15.76
C MET A 31 12.23 -12.52 16.39
N LEU A 32 11.91 -12.70 17.67
CA LEU A 32 11.06 -11.78 18.42
C LEU A 32 11.75 -10.40 18.48
N GLY A 33 13.07 -10.35 18.68
CA GLY A 33 13.80 -9.09 18.71
C GLY A 33 13.40 -8.20 19.88
N ASP A 34 14.13 -7.10 20.07
CA ASP A 34 13.98 -6.25 21.26
C ASP A 34 12.60 -5.57 21.34
N ASP A 35 11.97 -5.34 20.18
CA ASP A 35 10.68 -4.66 20.07
C ASP A 35 9.46 -5.59 20.25
N PHE A 36 9.60 -6.92 20.24
CA PHE A 36 8.41 -7.78 20.33
C PHE A 36 7.74 -7.74 21.70
N PHE A 37 8.51 -7.64 22.77
CA PHE A 37 7.96 -7.44 24.12
C PHE A 37 7.68 -5.96 24.43
N ALA A 38 8.31 -5.03 23.71
CA ALA A 38 8.02 -3.60 23.81
C ALA A 38 6.79 -3.17 22.98
N ARG A 39 6.37 -4.00 22.02
CA ARG A 39 5.09 -3.86 21.31
C ARG A 39 3.95 -4.15 22.28
N GLN A 40 3.56 -3.08 22.96
CA GLN A 40 2.32 -3.01 23.70
C GLN A 40 1.19 -3.47 22.78
N THR A 41 0.53 -4.56 23.19
CA THR A 41 -0.69 -5.02 22.52
C THR A 41 -1.66 -3.85 22.50
N LEU A 42 -2.11 -3.48 21.29
CA LEU A 42 -2.94 -2.30 20.99
C LEU A 42 -4.26 -2.19 21.80
N ALA A 43 -4.53 -3.12 22.71
CA ALA A 43 -5.79 -3.24 23.43
C ALA A 43 -5.69 -3.09 24.96
N ALA A 44 -4.49 -3.09 25.58
CA ALA A 44 -4.43 -3.33 27.03
C ALA A 44 -4.02 -2.15 27.91
N ASP A 45 -3.34 -1.12 27.40
CA ASP A 45 -2.95 -0.03 28.29
C ASP A 45 -2.88 1.30 27.52
N GLY A 46 -3.66 2.28 27.99
CA GLY A 46 -3.95 3.55 27.32
C GLY A 46 -2.78 4.53 27.32
N SER A 47 -1.54 4.03 27.26
CA SER A 47 -0.31 4.82 27.33
C SER A 47 0.31 5.15 25.97
N ILE A 48 -0.23 4.63 24.87
CA ILE A 48 0.09 5.11 23.51
C ILE A 48 -1.12 5.85 22.94
N PRO A 49 -1.00 7.14 22.58
CA PRO A 49 -2.07 7.81 21.84
C PRO A 49 -2.29 7.01 20.55
N PHE A 50 -3.55 6.67 20.26
CA PHE A 50 -3.95 5.98 19.04
C PHE A 50 -3.34 6.68 17.83
N ALA A 51 -2.26 6.12 17.29
CA ALA A 51 -1.59 6.63 16.11
C ALA A 51 -2.35 6.12 14.89
N ASN A 52 -3.21 6.97 14.34
CA ASN A 52 -3.97 6.64 13.13
C ASN A 52 -2.98 6.26 12.01
N PRO A 53 -2.99 5.01 11.50
CA PRO A 53 -2.05 4.57 10.47
C PRO A 53 -2.27 5.28 9.12
N LEU A 54 -3.41 5.93 8.94
CA LEU A 54 -3.76 6.77 7.80
C LEU A 54 -3.55 8.26 8.09
N ALA A 55 -2.90 8.62 9.20
CA ALA A 55 -2.56 10.01 9.47
C ALA A 55 -1.66 10.56 8.34
N PRO A 56 -1.90 11.81 7.91
CA PRO A 56 -1.00 12.50 6.97
C PRO A 56 0.43 12.47 7.50
N LYS A 57 1.36 12.02 6.66
CA LYS A 57 2.81 12.03 6.96
C LYS A 57 3.41 13.32 6.43
N ASP A 58 4.38 13.84 7.16
CA ASP A 58 5.17 14.95 6.66
C ASP A 58 5.95 14.53 5.40
N PRO A 59 5.99 15.37 4.36
CA PRO A 59 6.74 15.08 3.16
C PRO A 59 8.25 15.10 3.47
N MET A 60 9.01 14.21 2.83
CA MET A 60 10.47 14.14 3.00
C MET A 60 11.20 15.42 2.52
N HIS A 61 10.52 16.24 1.71
CA HIS A 61 11.05 17.48 1.17
C HIS A 61 10.04 18.62 1.33
N PRO A 62 10.50 19.86 1.54
CA PRO A 62 9.62 21.02 1.57
C PRO A 62 8.93 21.16 0.21
N ALA A 63 7.61 21.32 0.20
CA ALA A 63 6.85 21.56 -1.03
C ALA A 63 7.17 22.98 -1.54
N PRO A 64 7.92 23.14 -2.65
CA PRO A 64 8.37 24.46 -3.10
C PRO A 64 7.26 25.25 -3.81
N ALA A 65 6.16 24.59 -4.20
CA ALA A 65 5.08 25.19 -4.96
C ALA A 65 4.06 25.87 -4.05
N LYS A 66 3.88 27.19 -4.22
CA LYS A 66 2.90 27.99 -3.47
C LYS A 66 1.49 27.98 -4.09
N ALA A 67 1.39 27.72 -5.40
CA ALA A 67 0.12 27.62 -6.12
C ALA A 67 0.26 26.66 -7.32
N VAL A 68 -0.79 25.91 -7.62
CA VAL A 68 -0.91 25.07 -8.83
C VAL A 68 -2.04 25.66 -9.67
N ILE A 69 -1.68 26.29 -10.79
CA ILE A 69 -2.65 26.88 -11.72
C ILE A 69 -2.84 25.90 -12.88
N PHE A 70 -4.01 25.26 -12.95
CA PHE A 70 -4.36 24.35 -14.05
C PHE A 70 -5.16 25.10 -15.12
N LEU A 71 -4.55 25.32 -16.28
CA LEU A 71 -5.19 26.01 -17.41
C LEU A 71 -5.74 24.98 -18.39
N PHE A 72 -7.07 24.82 -18.45
CA PHE A 72 -7.73 24.10 -19.54
C PHE A 72 -7.85 25.02 -20.76
N MET A 73 -6.90 24.92 -21.69
CA MET A 73 -6.99 25.58 -22.98
C MET A 73 -7.85 24.72 -23.91
N TYR A 74 -9.08 25.15 -24.18
CA TYR A 74 -9.89 24.57 -25.25
C TYR A 74 -9.22 24.84 -26.60
N GLY A 75 -8.97 23.80 -27.38
CA GLY A 75 -8.48 23.92 -28.76
C GLY A 75 -7.27 23.05 -29.13
N GLY A 76 -6.67 22.31 -28.19
CA GLY A 76 -5.68 21.28 -28.50
C GLY A 76 -6.37 19.94 -28.83
N PRO A 77 -5.88 19.16 -29.80
CA PRO A 77 -6.40 17.82 -30.04
C PRO A 77 -6.22 16.99 -28.77
N SER A 78 -7.30 16.35 -28.31
CA SER A 78 -7.24 15.52 -27.12
C SER A 78 -6.26 14.36 -27.34
N HIS A 79 -5.64 13.83 -26.28
CA HIS A 79 -4.79 12.63 -26.44
C HIS A 79 -5.57 11.46 -27.07
N MET A 80 -6.89 11.44 -26.85
CA MET A 80 -7.86 10.51 -27.43
C MET A 80 -8.12 10.73 -28.94
N ASP A 81 -7.75 11.88 -29.51
CA ASP A 81 -7.90 12.20 -30.94
C ASP A 81 -6.58 12.14 -31.71
N THR A 82 -5.43 12.23 -31.03
CA THR A 82 -4.13 12.33 -31.70
C THR A 82 -3.54 10.98 -32.09
N PHE A 83 -3.82 9.90 -31.35
CA PHE A 83 -3.09 8.63 -31.49
C PHE A 83 -3.96 7.39 -31.77
N ASP A 84 -5.27 7.55 -31.89
CA ASP A 84 -6.19 6.45 -32.18
C ASP A 84 -6.84 6.65 -33.56
N TYR A 85 -6.60 5.72 -34.47
CA TYR A 85 -7.15 5.80 -35.82
C TYR A 85 -8.64 5.43 -35.80
N LYS A 86 -9.48 6.40 -36.19
CA LYS A 86 -10.95 6.27 -36.20
C LYS A 86 -11.46 6.22 -37.65
N PRO A 87 -11.62 5.03 -38.26
CA PRO A 87 -12.04 4.89 -39.67
C PRO A 87 -13.43 5.49 -39.92
N ASP A 88 -14.33 5.43 -38.94
CA ASP A 88 -15.69 6.01 -39.04
C ASP A 88 -15.71 7.54 -39.10
N MET A 89 -14.56 8.19 -38.85
CA MET A 89 -14.43 9.65 -38.80
C MET A 89 -13.93 10.24 -40.13
N GLU A 90 -13.51 9.40 -41.09
CA GLU A 90 -13.12 9.85 -42.43
C GLU A 90 -14.29 10.54 -43.14
N GLY A 91 -14.09 11.80 -43.56
CA GLY A 91 -15.10 12.58 -44.29
C GLY A 91 -16.19 13.21 -43.43
N ARG A 92 -16.06 13.20 -42.10
CA ARG A 92 -16.98 13.90 -41.17
C ARG A 92 -16.55 15.33 -40.81
N ASP A 93 -15.67 15.91 -41.61
CA ASP A 93 -15.22 17.30 -41.43
C ASP A 93 -16.41 18.28 -41.53
N ASN A 94 -16.48 19.25 -40.62
CA ASN A 94 -17.55 20.27 -40.53
C ASN A 94 -18.97 19.75 -40.19
N GLN A 95 -19.11 18.53 -39.68
CA GLN A 95 -20.40 18.05 -39.19
C GLN A 95 -20.63 18.47 -37.73
N THR A 96 -21.70 19.23 -37.49
CA THR A 96 -22.12 19.59 -36.12
C THR A 96 -22.78 18.39 -35.47
N VAL A 97 -22.20 17.93 -34.35
CA VAL A 97 -22.82 16.89 -33.53
C VAL A 97 -23.88 17.54 -32.64
N THR A 98 -25.11 17.01 -32.67
CA THR A 98 -26.19 17.45 -31.79
C THR A 98 -25.92 16.99 -30.37
N VAL A 99 -25.22 17.80 -29.57
CA VAL A 99 -24.94 17.51 -28.16
C VAL A 99 -25.72 18.50 -27.30
N LYS A 100 -26.55 17.97 -26.38
CA LYS A 100 -27.20 18.78 -25.35
C LYS A 100 -26.11 19.32 -24.42
N THR A 101 -25.75 20.58 -24.62
CA THR A 101 -24.69 21.25 -23.87
C THR A 101 -25.34 22.19 -22.86
N PHE A 102 -24.95 22.04 -21.59
CA PHE A 102 -25.35 22.92 -20.51
C PHE A 102 -24.15 23.75 -20.07
N GLY A 103 -24.26 25.07 -20.16
CA GLY A 103 -23.17 25.96 -19.78
C GLY A 103 -23.67 27.35 -19.40
N ARG A 104 -22.72 28.25 -19.17
CA ARG A 104 -22.98 29.63 -18.73
C ARG A 104 -23.86 30.44 -19.71
N GLY A 105 -23.99 30.00 -20.96
CA GLY A 105 -24.86 30.57 -21.98
C GLY A 105 -26.24 29.90 -22.15
N GLY A 106 -26.66 29.04 -21.21
CA GLY A 106 -27.96 28.35 -21.25
C GLY A 106 -27.90 26.95 -21.88
N HIS A 107 -29.09 26.40 -22.19
CA HIS A 107 -29.23 25.13 -22.89
C HIS A 107 -29.07 25.33 -24.39
N LYS A 108 -28.05 24.70 -24.99
CA LYS A 108 -27.86 24.64 -26.43
C LYS A 108 -27.86 23.19 -26.88
N ASN A 109 -28.43 22.93 -28.06
CA ASN A 109 -28.48 21.58 -28.65
C ASN A 109 -27.40 21.36 -29.71
N GLU A 110 -26.58 22.38 -29.96
CA GLU A 110 -25.56 22.43 -31.00
C GLU A 110 -24.30 23.09 -30.38
N GLY A 111 -23.15 22.47 -30.64
CA GLY A 111 -21.82 22.91 -30.20
C GLY A 111 -21.03 23.55 -31.32
#